data_AF-A0A2A4JZ42-F1
#
_entry.id   AF-A0A2A4JZ42-F1
#
_cell.length_a   1.000
_cell.length_b   1.000
_cell.length_c   1.000
_cell.angle_alpha   90.00
_cell.angle_beta   90.00
_cell.angle_gamma   90.00
#
_symmetry.space_group_name_H-M   'P 1'
#
loop_
_entity.id
_entity.type
_entity.pdbx_description
1 polymer ?
#
loop_
_entity_poly.entity_id
_entity_poly.type
_entity_poly.pdbx_seq_one_letter_code
_entity_poly.pdbx_strand_id
1 'polypeptide(L)'
;MVLFLVKRGDENQFLYETDVDKDVDDVVKDITAIFNGRLKVTRLCYEIDELQKHGTFLPPEMQGLTEEQIKELKLEDPWAKRCAPPGHVFVKDDMGRRCGLAPPPNMQEIIKKAAEDAKEMISKKHVDLRKCLTQKDVARALDELRGATKIVFPGGLPPHDPVRMELDNVEDLTGTHAATEVIDPSRACLWACGKKFLSGNKLRDHL
;
A
#
# COMPACT_ATOMS: atom_id res chain seq x y z
N MET A 1 -24.88 7.98 17.07
CA MET A 1 -24.39 7.59 15.73
C MET A 1 -24.17 8.83 14.87
N VAL A 2 -22.95 9.00 14.37
CA VAL A 2 -22.49 10.09 13.49
C VAL A 2 -21.81 9.46 12.29
N LEU A 3 -22.10 9.97 11.09
CA LEU A 3 -21.51 9.50 9.84
C LEU A 3 -20.72 10.64 9.18
N PHE A 4 -19.42 10.44 9.00
CA PHE A 4 -18.54 11.37 8.31
C PHE A 4 -18.31 10.90 6.87
N LEU A 5 -18.59 11.78 5.90
CA LEU A 5 -18.00 11.68 4.57
C LEU A 5 -16.64 12.34 4.60
N VAL A 6 -15.59 11.52 4.70
CA VAL A 6 -14.21 12.01 4.72
C VAL A 6 -13.82 12.44 3.31
N LYS A 7 -13.31 13.67 3.20
CA LYS A 7 -12.84 14.26 1.95
C LYS A 7 -11.39 14.70 2.06
N ARG A 8 -10.71 14.75 0.91
CA ARG A 8 -9.43 15.46 0.74
C ARG A 8 -9.58 16.43 -0.42
N GLY A 9 -9.46 17.73 -0.14
CA GLY A 9 -9.93 18.75 -1.09
C GLY A 9 -11.39 18.49 -1.44
N ASP A 10 -11.71 18.43 -2.74
CA ASP A 10 -13.05 18.15 -3.23
C ASP A 10 -13.34 16.65 -3.42
N GLU A 11 -12.35 15.78 -3.19
CA GLU A 11 -12.48 14.35 -3.48
C GLU A 11 -13.01 13.56 -2.28
N ASN A 12 -14.09 12.80 -2.51
CA ASN A 12 -14.63 11.83 -1.56
C ASN A 12 -13.66 10.67 -1.35
N GLN A 13 -13.33 10.37 -0.09
CA GLN A 13 -12.37 9.32 0.27
C GLN A 13 -13.06 8.06 0.76
N PHE A 14 -13.82 8.16 1.84
CA PHE A 14 -14.56 7.06 2.44
C PHE A 14 -15.61 7.59 3.43
N LEU A 15 -16.56 6.73 3.79
CA LEU A 15 -17.49 6.97 4.89
C LEU A 15 -16.90 6.39 6.18
N TYR A 16 -16.97 7.16 7.26
CA TYR A 16 -16.53 6.74 8.59
C TYR A 16 -17.68 6.93 9.58
N GLU A 17 -18.01 5.87 10.31
CA GLU A 17 -19.10 5.85 11.28
C GLU A 17 -18.54 5.80 12.70
N THR A 18 -19.12 6.59 13.59
CA THR A 18 -18.73 6.67 15.00
C THR A 18 -19.89 7.11 15.88
N ASP A 19 -19.65 7.29 17.17
CA ASP A 19 -20.62 7.85 18.11
C ASP A 19 -20.30 9.31 18.48
N VAL A 20 -21.35 10.09 18.78
CA VAL A 20 -21.25 11.53 19.08
C VAL A 20 -20.52 11.80 20.40
N ASP A 21 -20.47 10.82 21.31
CA ASP A 21 -19.79 10.95 22.59
C ASP A 21 -18.29 10.61 22.53
N LYS A 22 -17.77 10.25 21.34
CA LYS A 22 -16.33 9.99 21.13
C LYS A 22 -15.50 11.26 21.18
N ASP A 23 -14.28 11.11 21.68
CA ASP A 23 -13.29 12.19 21.71
C ASP A 23 -12.79 12.49 20.29
N VAL A 24 -12.62 13.78 20.02
CA VAL A 24 -12.13 14.26 18.72
C VAL A 24 -10.78 13.64 18.37
N ASP A 25 -9.88 13.50 19.35
CA ASP A 25 -8.53 12.97 19.14
C ASP A 25 -8.54 11.52 18.68
N ASP A 26 -9.38 10.68 19.28
CA ASP A 26 -9.56 9.29 18.89
C ASP A 26 -10.10 9.18 17.47
N VAL A 27 -11.07 10.02 17.11
CA VAL A 27 -11.69 10.05 15.78
C VAL A 27 -10.70 10.53 14.72
N VAL A 28 -9.93 11.58 15.00
CA VAL A 28 -8.87 12.06 14.09
C VAL A 28 -7.80 10.99 13.89
N LYS A 29 -7.38 10.31 14.96
CA LYS A 29 -6.42 9.21 14.89
C LYS A 29 -6.94 8.05 14.04
N ASP A 30 -8.20 7.65 14.23
CA ASP A 30 -8.83 6.56 13.48
C ASP A 30 -8.95 6.89 11.98
N ILE A 31 -9.54 8.05 11.67
CA ILE A 31 -9.67 8.53 10.28
C ILE A 31 -8.30 8.62 9.60
N THR A 32 -7.29 9.14 10.30
CA THR A 32 -5.93 9.26 9.75
C THR A 32 -5.30 7.89 9.48
N ALA A 33 -5.48 6.93 10.40
CA ALA A 33 -5.00 5.57 10.23
C ALA A 33 -5.66 4.89 9.02
N ILE A 34 -6.98 5.02 8.87
CA ILE A 34 -7.71 4.51 7.71
C ILE A 34 -7.20 5.17 6.43
N PHE A 35 -7.14 6.51 6.40
CA PHE A 35 -6.72 7.26 5.22
C PHE A 35 -5.31 6.84 4.75
N ASN A 36 -4.32 6.87 5.63
CA ASN A 36 -2.94 6.49 5.31
C ASN A 36 -2.83 5.01 4.96
N GLY A 37 -3.56 4.15 5.65
CA GLY A 37 -3.58 2.71 5.37
C GLY A 37 -4.14 2.39 3.99
N ARG A 38 -5.13 3.15 3.49
CA ARG A 38 -5.60 3.03 2.10
C ARG A 38 -4.54 3.44 1.09
N LEU A 39 -3.82 4.54 1.34
CA LEU A 39 -2.70 4.96 0.49
C LEU A 39 -1.65 3.86 0.42
N LYS A 40 -1.34 3.24 1.56
CA LYS A 40 -0.42 2.11 1.66
C LYS A 40 -0.86 0.89 0.85
N VAL A 41 -2.09 0.42 1.05
CA VAL A 41 -2.67 -0.69 0.25
C VAL A 41 -2.61 -0.37 -1.25
N THR A 42 -2.90 0.88 -1.62
CA THR A 42 -2.89 1.32 -3.02
C THR A 42 -1.49 1.22 -3.63
N ARG A 43 -0.45 1.76 -2.96
CA ARG A 43 0.95 1.65 -3.40
C ARG A 43 1.42 0.21 -3.48
N LEU A 44 1.13 -0.58 -2.44
CA LEU A 44 1.49 -1.99 -2.40
C LEU A 44 0.89 -2.76 -3.58
N CYS A 45 -0.36 -2.47 -3.95
CA CYS A 45 -0.98 -3.10 -5.12
C CYS A 45 -0.34 -2.69 -6.46
N TYR A 46 0.20 -1.48 -6.58
CA TYR A 46 0.95 -1.08 -7.78
C TYR A 46 2.27 -1.85 -7.86
N GLU A 47 2.99 -1.95 -6.75
CA GLU A 47 4.25 -2.70 -6.71
C GLU A 47 4.06 -4.20 -6.89
N ILE A 48 2.94 -4.76 -6.39
CA ILE A 48 2.58 -6.16 -6.64
C ILE A 48 2.32 -6.43 -8.13
N ASP A 49 1.70 -5.49 -8.85
CA ASP A 49 1.44 -5.66 -10.28
C ASP A 49 2.75 -5.79 -11.09
N GLU A 50 3.79 -5.06 -10.69
CA GLU A 50 5.11 -5.16 -11.32
C GLU A 50 5.88 -6.40 -10.82
N LEU A 51 5.74 -6.75 -9.54
CA LEU A 51 6.33 -7.96 -8.94
C LEU A 51 5.83 -9.24 -9.62
N GLN A 52 4.55 -9.33 -9.94
CA GLN A 52 4.01 -10.52 -10.62
C GLN A 52 4.46 -10.61 -12.09
N LYS A 53 4.75 -9.49 -12.76
CA LYS A 53 5.14 -9.47 -14.17
C LYS A 53 6.62 -9.74 -14.37
N HIS A 54 7.46 -9.24 -13.46
CA HIS A 54 8.90 -9.16 -13.67
C HIS A 54 9.73 -9.74 -12.51
N GLY A 55 9.09 -10.23 -11.44
CA GLY A 55 9.81 -10.74 -10.27
C GLY A 55 10.35 -9.64 -9.37
N THR A 56 11.29 -9.99 -8.50
CA THR A 56 11.77 -9.13 -7.41
C THR A 56 12.63 -7.98 -7.90
N PHE A 57 12.71 -6.92 -7.10
CA PHE A 57 13.62 -5.80 -7.36
C PHE A 57 15.10 -6.24 -7.41
N LEU A 58 15.84 -5.71 -8.37
CA LEU A 58 17.30 -5.79 -8.41
C LEU A 58 17.91 -4.99 -7.24
N PRO A 59 19.12 -5.35 -6.78
CA PRO A 59 19.89 -4.52 -5.87
C PRO A 59 20.02 -3.07 -6.40
N PRO A 60 19.94 -2.03 -5.54
CA PRO A 60 19.98 -0.64 -5.97
C PRO A 60 21.16 -0.29 -6.89
N GLU A 61 22.32 -0.89 -6.66
CA GLU A 61 23.54 -0.72 -7.44
C GLU A 61 23.48 -1.33 -8.86
N MET A 62 22.50 -2.21 -9.13
CA MET A 62 22.30 -2.84 -10.43
C MET A 62 21.14 -2.20 -11.22
N GLN A 63 20.29 -1.39 -10.59
CA GLN A 63 19.12 -0.82 -11.24
C GLN A 63 19.49 0.23 -12.29
N GLY A 64 18.87 0.14 -13.46
CA GLY A 64 19.10 1.07 -14.57
C GLY A 64 20.43 0.87 -15.32
N LEU A 65 21.22 -0.13 -14.96
CA LEU A 65 22.41 -0.52 -15.71
C LEU A 65 22.07 -1.43 -16.89
N THR A 66 22.84 -1.34 -17.97
CA THR A 66 22.72 -2.29 -19.09
C THR A 66 23.36 -3.63 -18.74
N GLU A 67 23.01 -4.67 -19.49
CA GLU A 67 23.58 -6.02 -19.33
C GLU A 67 25.11 -6.00 -19.52
N GLU A 68 25.63 -5.15 -20.42
CA GLU A 68 27.06 -4.96 -20.62
C GLU A 68 27.72 -4.33 -19.39
N GLN A 69 27.12 -3.28 -18.82
CA GLN A 69 27.64 -2.61 -17.63
C GLN A 69 27.67 -3.56 -16.42
N ILE A 70 26.62 -4.35 -16.22
CA ILE A 70 26.56 -5.37 -15.15
C ILE A 70 27.71 -6.37 -15.31
N LYS A 71 27.97 -6.82 -16.55
CA LYS A 71 29.04 -7.78 -16.85
C LYS A 71 30.43 -7.18 -16.67
N GLU A 72 30.65 -5.94 -17.07
CA GLU A 72 31.91 -5.23 -16.90
C GLU A 72 32.24 -4.98 -15.43
N LEU A 73 31.24 -4.56 -14.65
CA LEU A 73 31.36 -4.33 -13.21
C LEU A 73 31.34 -5.63 -12.40
N LYS A 74 31.07 -6.77 -13.04
CA LYS A 74 30.96 -8.10 -12.41
C LYS A 74 29.97 -8.12 -11.24
N LEU A 75 28.85 -7.42 -11.41
CA LEU A 75 27.79 -7.38 -10.41
C LEU A 75 26.95 -8.65 -10.52
N GLU A 76 26.63 -9.24 -9.38
CA GLU A 76 25.76 -10.41 -9.27
C GLU A 76 24.65 -10.13 -8.27
N ASP A 77 23.41 -10.49 -8.61
CA ASP A 77 22.28 -10.35 -7.70
C ASP A 77 22.22 -11.57 -6.75
N PRO A 78 22.52 -11.40 -5.44
CA PRO A 78 22.49 -12.49 -4.48
C PRO A 78 21.06 -12.95 -4.13
N TRP A 79 20.04 -12.17 -4.49
CA TRP A 79 18.65 -12.43 -4.15
C TRP A 79 17.87 -13.08 -5.28
N ALA A 80 18.21 -12.81 -6.55
CA ALA A 80 17.46 -13.27 -7.73
C ALA A 80 16.99 -14.73 -7.60
N LYS A 81 17.92 -15.68 -7.48
CA LYS A 81 17.58 -17.11 -7.37
C LYS A 81 16.99 -17.51 -6.01
N ARG A 82 17.41 -16.84 -4.93
CA ARG A 82 16.97 -17.15 -3.56
C ARG A 82 15.50 -16.80 -3.34
N CYS A 83 15.09 -15.66 -3.88
CA CYS A 83 13.72 -15.14 -3.76
C CYS A 83 12.85 -15.54 -4.96
N ALA A 84 13.41 -16.15 -6.01
CA ALA A 84 12.65 -16.54 -7.19
C ALA A 84 11.49 -17.48 -6.82
N PRO A 85 10.30 -17.27 -7.42
CA PRO A 85 9.19 -18.17 -7.24
C PRO A 85 9.51 -19.54 -7.88
N PRO A 86 8.97 -20.64 -7.33
CA PRO A 86 9.11 -21.96 -7.94
C PRO A 86 8.51 -21.98 -9.35
N GLY A 87 9.25 -22.52 -10.33
CA GLY A 87 8.79 -22.58 -11.72
C GLY A 87 8.72 -21.21 -12.41
N HIS A 88 9.50 -20.23 -11.97
CA HIS A 88 9.57 -18.90 -12.57
C HIS A 88 9.82 -18.94 -14.08
N VAL A 89 9.32 -17.93 -14.75
CA VAL A 89 9.53 -17.66 -16.17
C VAL A 89 10.30 -16.35 -16.33
N PHE A 90 11.14 -16.28 -17.36
CA PHE A 90 11.91 -15.05 -17.62
C PHE A 90 11.08 -14.06 -18.43
N VAL A 91 10.83 -12.89 -17.84
CA VAL A 91 10.12 -11.77 -18.46
C VAL A 91 10.90 -10.50 -18.13
N LYS A 92 11.65 -9.98 -19.11
CA LYS A 92 12.50 -8.79 -18.94
C LYS A 92 11.68 -7.58 -18.48
N ASP A 93 12.23 -6.83 -17.54
CA ASP A 93 11.74 -5.51 -17.16
C ASP A 93 12.44 -4.45 -18.02
N ASP A 94 11.68 -3.79 -18.89
CA ASP A 94 12.21 -2.75 -19.78
C ASP A 94 12.70 -1.52 -19.02
N MET A 95 12.23 -1.30 -17.79
CA MET A 95 12.72 -0.23 -16.92
C MET A 95 14.02 -0.60 -16.19
N GLY A 96 14.44 -1.88 -16.24
CA GLY A 96 15.68 -2.34 -15.62
C GLY A 96 15.70 -2.24 -14.10
N ARG A 97 14.54 -2.36 -13.43
CA ARG A 97 14.40 -2.29 -11.96
C ARG A 97 14.26 -3.66 -11.32
N ARG A 98 13.67 -4.64 -12.03
CA ARG A 98 13.39 -5.99 -11.55
C ARG A 98 14.22 -7.05 -12.26
N CYS A 99 14.40 -8.20 -11.60
CA CYS A 99 15.32 -9.25 -12.05
C CYS A 99 14.82 -10.08 -13.26
N GLY A 100 13.55 -9.93 -13.62
CA GLY A 100 12.90 -10.65 -14.71
C GLY A 100 12.44 -12.07 -14.37
N LEU A 101 12.65 -12.55 -13.14
CA LEU A 101 12.23 -13.90 -12.71
C LEU A 101 10.79 -13.87 -12.19
N ALA A 102 9.84 -13.80 -13.13
CA ALA A 102 8.42 -13.69 -12.84
C ALA A 102 7.81 -15.02 -12.38
N PRO A 103 6.79 -15.02 -11.50
CA PRO A 103 6.00 -16.20 -11.18
C PRO A 103 5.37 -16.86 -12.43
N PRO A 104 5.11 -18.18 -12.41
CA PRO A 104 4.34 -18.82 -13.48
C PRO A 104 2.88 -18.33 -13.51
N PRO A 105 2.15 -18.46 -14.64
CA PRO A 105 0.83 -17.84 -14.82
C PRO A 105 -0.19 -18.15 -13.72
N ASN A 106 -0.24 -19.39 -13.25
CA ASN A 106 -1.14 -19.79 -12.16
C ASN A 106 -0.84 -19.06 -10.83
N MET A 107 0.43 -18.73 -10.57
CA MET A 107 0.84 -17.98 -9.38
C MET A 107 0.64 -16.48 -9.56
N GLN A 108 0.80 -15.96 -10.78
CA GLN A 108 0.46 -14.58 -11.13
C GLN A 108 -1.03 -14.31 -10.85
N GLU A 109 -1.92 -15.22 -11.25
CA GLU A 109 -3.37 -15.11 -11.00
C GLU A 109 -3.71 -15.00 -9.50
N ILE A 110 -3.01 -15.75 -8.63
CA ILE A 110 -3.23 -15.71 -7.18
C ILE A 110 -2.95 -14.30 -6.63
N ILE A 111 -1.76 -13.76 -6.91
CA ILE A 111 -1.36 -12.46 -6.35
C ILE A 111 -2.10 -11.30 -7.02
N LYS A 112 -2.44 -11.43 -8.31
CA LYS A 112 -3.29 -10.48 -9.02
C LYS A 112 -4.68 -10.41 -8.40
N LYS A 113 -5.31 -11.56 -8.15
CA LYS A 113 -6.62 -11.61 -7.51
C LYS A 113 -6.60 -11.00 -6.11
N ALA A 114 -5.57 -11.31 -5.31
CA ALA A 114 -5.39 -10.69 -4.00
C ALA A 114 -5.27 -9.15 -4.09
N ALA A 115 -4.58 -8.64 -5.11
CA ALA A 115 -4.49 -7.20 -5.38
C ALA A 115 -5.84 -6.58 -5.79
N GLU A 116 -6.64 -7.29 -6.58
CA GLU A 116 -7.99 -6.85 -6.96
C GLU A 116 -8.93 -6.83 -5.74
N ASP A 117 -8.93 -7.89 -4.93
CA ASP A 117 -9.73 -8.00 -3.71
C ASP A 117 -9.34 -6.93 -2.69
N ALA A 118 -8.05 -6.70 -2.48
CA ALA A 118 -7.55 -5.64 -1.59
C ALA A 118 -7.97 -4.24 -2.06
N LYS A 119 -7.88 -3.94 -3.37
CA LYS A 119 -8.35 -2.66 -3.94
C LYS A 119 -9.86 -2.47 -3.74
N GLU A 120 -10.65 -3.51 -3.88
CA GLU A 120 -12.10 -3.44 -3.66
C GLU A 120 -12.41 -3.15 -2.18
N MET A 121 -11.70 -3.79 -1.23
CA MET A 121 -11.89 -3.53 0.20
C MET A 121 -11.70 -2.07 0.59
N ILE A 122 -10.79 -1.34 -0.06
CA ILE A 122 -10.48 0.07 0.24
C ILE A 122 -11.09 1.08 -0.76
N SER A 123 -11.95 0.60 -1.67
CA SER A 123 -12.45 1.37 -2.80
C SER A 123 -13.22 2.64 -2.41
N LYS A 124 -12.98 3.75 -3.13
CA LYS A 124 -13.74 5.00 -2.98
C LYS A 124 -15.22 4.82 -3.34
N LYS A 125 -15.55 3.84 -4.19
CA LYS A 125 -16.92 3.52 -4.62
C LYS A 125 -17.83 3.12 -3.45
N HIS A 126 -17.26 2.68 -2.33
CA HIS A 126 -18.01 2.41 -1.12
C HIS A 126 -18.83 3.60 -0.62
N VAL A 127 -18.40 4.84 -0.92
CA VAL A 127 -19.18 6.06 -0.61
C VAL A 127 -20.55 6.03 -1.29
N ASP A 128 -20.58 5.73 -2.59
CA ASP A 128 -21.83 5.67 -3.37
C ASP A 128 -22.73 4.52 -2.91
N LEU A 129 -22.11 3.42 -2.48
CA LEU A 129 -22.78 2.25 -1.90
C LEU A 129 -23.20 2.45 -0.43
N ARG A 130 -22.93 3.62 0.17
CA ARG A 130 -23.18 3.94 1.58
C ARG A 130 -22.55 2.93 2.55
N LYS A 131 -21.39 2.39 2.19
CA LYS A 131 -20.62 1.44 2.98
C LYS A 131 -19.47 2.17 3.69
N CYS A 132 -19.46 2.06 5.01
CA CYS A 132 -18.38 2.60 5.84
C CYS A 132 -17.11 1.78 5.67
N LEU A 133 -15.96 2.45 5.83
CA LEU A 133 -14.66 1.81 5.85
C LEU A 133 -14.09 1.86 7.26
N THR A 134 -13.50 0.74 7.70
CA THR A 134 -12.91 0.60 9.02
C THR A 134 -11.43 0.27 8.95
N GLN A 135 -10.68 0.46 10.05
CA GLN A 135 -9.30 -0.04 10.15
C GLN A 135 -9.19 -1.55 9.91
N LYS A 136 -10.23 -2.33 10.27
CA LYS A 136 -10.26 -3.78 10.04
C LYS A 136 -10.29 -4.13 8.57
N ASP A 137 -11.00 -3.35 7.74
CA ASP A 137 -11.03 -3.57 6.29
C ASP A 137 -9.65 -3.31 5.67
N VAL A 138 -8.96 -2.25 6.12
CA VAL A 138 -7.59 -1.94 5.70
C VAL A 138 -6.62 -3.04 6.14
N ALA A 139 -6.70 -3.49 7.40
CA ALA A 139 -5.87 -4.58 7.91
C ALA A 139 -6.07 -5.87 7.12
N ARG A 140 -7.33 -6.24 6.83
CA ARG A 140 -7.66 -7.40 6.00
C ARG A 140 -7.10 -7.27 4.58
N ALA A 141 -7.15 -6.09 3.97
CA ALA A 141 -6.55 -5.86 2.67
C ALA A 141 -5.02 -6.07 2.70
N LEU A 142 -4.33 -5.59 3.74
CA LEU A 142 -2.88 -5.83 3.90
C LEU A 142 -2.55 -7.30 4.15
N ASP A 143 -3.36 -8.00 4.94
CA ASP A 143 -3.17 -9.42 5.24
C ASP A 143 -3.38 -10.30 4.00
N GLU A 144 -4.36 -9.97 3.16
CA GLU A 144 -4.61 -10.64 1.87
C GLU A 144 -3.37 -10.55 0.97
N LEU A 145 -2.82 -9.34 0.81
CA LEU A 145 -1.61 -9.10 0.01
C LEU A 145 -0.41 -9.83 0.61
N ARG A 146 -0.23 -9.77 1.94
CA ARG A 146 0.86 -10.49 2.63
C ARG A 146 0.76 -12.00 2.44
N GLY A 147 -0.45 -12.56 2.54
CA GLY A 147 -0.71 -13.97 2.33
C GLY A 147 -0.36 -14.41 0.92
N ALA A 148 -0.86 -13.69 -0.08
CA ALA A 148 -0.59 -13.98 -1.48
C ALA A 148 0.90 -13.85 -1.83
N THR A 149 1.59 -12.82 -1.33
CA THR A 149 3.05 -12.67 -1.52
C THR A 149 3.81 -13.87 -0.94
N LYS A 150 3.45 -14.36 0.25
CA LYS A 150 4.09 -15.56 0.85
C LYS A 150 3.85 -16.84 0.06
N ILE A 151 2.66 -16.99 -0.52
CA ILE A 151 2.33 -18.16 -1.35
C ILE A 151 3.15 -18.15 -2.63
N VAL A 152 3.22 -17.00 -3.31
CA VAL A 152 3.90 -16.88 -4.60
C VAL A 152 5.43 -16.85 -4.43
N PHE A 153 5.93 -16.18 -3.40
CA PHE A 153 7.37 -16.02 -3.11
C PHE A 153 7.73 -16.66 -1.76
N PRO A 154 7.77 -18.01 -1.66
CA PRO A 154 8.01 -18.72 -0.40
C PRO A 154 9.42 -18.48 0.18
N GLY A 155 10.41 -18.15 -0.67
CA GLY A 155 11.75 -17.73 -0.24
C GLY A 155 11.79 -16.32 0.38
N GLY A 156 10.65 -15.62 0.42
CA GLY A 156 10.54 -14.24 0.80
C GLY A 156 10.92 -13.29 -0.35
N LEU A 157 10.98 -12.01 -0.01
CA LEU A 157 11.39 -10.94 -0.92
C LEU A 157 12.70 -10.32 -0.43
N PRO A 158 13.53 -9.73 -1.33
CA PRO A 158 14.70 -8.97 -0.93
C PRO A 158 14.35 -7.84 0.04
N PRO A 159 15.24 -7.48 0.98
CA PRO A 159 14.99 -6.42 1.97
C PRO A 159 14.79 -5.04 1.32
N HIS A 160 15.35 -4.82 0.13
CA HIS A 160 15.20 -3.61 -0.67
C HIS A 160 13.99 -3.63 -1.60
N ASP A 161 13.20 -4.71 -1.63
CA ASP A 161 12.00 -4.77 -2.48
C ASP A 161 10.87 -3.92 -1.87
N PRO A 162 10.28 -2.97 -2.61
CA PRO A 162 9.23 -2.09 -2.11
C PRO A 162 8.02 -2.83 -1.54
N VAL A 163 7.64 -3.99 -2.11
CA VAL A 163 6.54 -4.81 -1.59
C VAL A 163 6.85 -5.28 -0.17
N ARG A 164 8.09 -5.71 0.07
CA ARG A 164 8.52 -6.11 1.41
C ARG A 164 8.60 -4.92 2.35
N MET A 165 9.19 -3.82 1.92
CA MET A 165 9.33 -2.62 2.75
C MET A 165 7.98 -2.11 3.25
N GLU A 166 6.99 -2.02 2.35
CA GLU A 166 5.62 -1.67 2.71
C GLU A 166 5.01 -2.71 3.66
N LEU A 167 5.14 -4.02 3.39
CA LEU A 167 4.61 -5.06 4.28
C LEU A 167 5.28 -5.07 5.67
N ASP A 168 6.55 -4.69 5.78
CA ASP A 168 7.31 -4.67 7.03
C ASP A 168 7.22 -3.32 7.76
N ASN A 169 6.50 -2.33 7.21
CA ASN A 169 6.38 -0.96 7.73
C ASN A 169 7.73 -0.22 7.83
N VAL A 170 8.61 -0.47 6.86
CA VAL A 170 9.93 0.17 6.74
C VAL A 170 10.08 0.88 5.39
N GLU A 171 8.98 1.17 4.71
CA GLU A 171 8.99 1.96 3.49
C GLU A 171 9.55 3.36 3.73
N ASP A 172 10.41 3.81 2.81
CA ASP A 172 10.85 5.19 2.74
C ASP A 172 10.15 5.86 1.55
N LEU A 173 9.26 6.81 1.86
CA LEU A 173 8.52 7.57 0.85
C LEU A 173 9.23 8.88 0.49
N THR A 174 10.38 9.19 1.09
CA THR A 174 11.08 10.47 0.90
C THR A 174 11.36 10.73 -0.58
N GLY A 175 11.04 11.94 -1.05
CA GLY A 175 11.22 12.33 -2.46
C GLY A 175 10.19 11.75 -3.43
N THR A 176 9.25 10.92 -2.97
CA THR A 176 8.15 10.40 -3.81
C THR A 176 6.93 11.32 -3.76
N HIS A 177 6.09 11.26 -4.80
CA HIS A 177 4.77 11.91 -4.76
C HIS A 177 3.91 11.39 -3.59
N ALA A 178 4.00 10.10 -3.28
CA ALA A 178 3.24 9.47 -2.20
C ALA A 178 3.50 10.10 -0.82
N ALA A 179 4.72 10.57 -0.54
CA ALA A 179 5.01 11.26 0.72
C ALA A 179 4.19 12.54 0.89
N THR A 180 3.85 13.24 -0.20
CA THR A 180 3.00 14.45 -0.14
C THR A 180 1.55 14.11 0.20
N GLU A 181 1.16 12.85 0.00
CA GLU A 181 -0.18 12.38 0.25
C GLU A 181 -0.40 11.89 1.68
N VAL A 182 0.63 11.33 2.33
CA VAL A 182 0.50 10.80 3.69
C VAL A 182 0.23 11.93 4.69
N ILE A 183 -0.75 11.72 5.56
CA ILE A 183 -1.07 12.66 6.64
C ILE A 183 -0.22 12.31 7.86
N ASP A 184 0.57 13.26 8.34
CA ASP A 184 1.26 13.14 9.63
C ASP A 184 0.23 13.09 10.77
N PRO A 185 0.12 11.97 11.52
CA PRO A 185 -0.86 11.82 12.59
C PRO A 185 -0.75 12.89 13.69
N SER A 186 0.44 13.44 13.94
CA SER A 186 0.66 14.48 14.94
C SER A 186 0.14 15.85 14.51
N ARG A 187 -0.07 16.04 13.20
CA ARG A 187 -0.55 17.29 12.59
C ARG A 187 -1.96 17.17 12.01
N ALA A 188 -2.56 15.98 12.11
CA ALA A 188 -3.89 15.71 11.60
C ALA A 188 -4.95 16.52 12.36
N CYS A 189 -5.96 17.01 11.63
CA CYS A 189 -7.12 17.65 12.23
C CYS A 189 -8.36 17.49 11.37
N LEU A 190 -9.53 17.49 12.01
CA LEU A 190 -10.83 17.38 11.34
C LEU A 190 -11.49 18.75 11.21
N TRP A 191 -12.08 19.01 10.05
CA TRP A 191 -12.81 20.24 9.74
C TRP A 191 -14.17 19.90 9.12
N ALA A 192 -15.22 20.60 9.54
CA ALA A 192 -16.52 20.58 8.87
C ALA A 192 -17.13 21.99 8.85
N CYS A 193 -17.77 22.37 7.75
CA CYS A 193 -18.46 23.67 7.59
C CYS A 193 -17.60 24.88 8.01
N GLY A 194 -16.30 24.87 7.69
CA GLY A 194 -15.36 25.94 8.03
C GLY A 194 -14.93 25.99 9.50
N LYS A 195 -15.31 25.02 10.32
CA LYS A 195 -14.92 24.92 11.74
C LYS A 195 -14.03 23.71 11.98
N LYS A 196 -12.96 23.93 12.75
CA LYS A 196 -12.06 22.87 13.23
C LYS A 196 -12.70 22.16 14.45
N PHE A 197 -12.61 20.83 14.48
CA PHE A 197 -12.90 20.04 15.67
C PHE A 197 -11.69 20.13 16.60
N LEU A 198 -11.92 20.54 17.85
CA LEU A 198 -10.84 20.87 18.78
C LEU A 198 -10.42 19.63 19.56
N SER A 199 -9.10 19.46 19.72
CA SER A 199 -8.52 18.42 20.56
C SER A 199 -8.99 18.58 22.02
N GLY A 200 -9.21 17.46 22.70
CA GLY A 200 -9.76 17.42 24.06
C GLY A 200 -11.29 17.56 24.17
N ASN A 201 -11.99 17.88 23.08
CA ASN A 201 -13.45 17.94 23.06
C ASN A 201 -14.07 16.60 22.63
N LYS A 202 -15.38 16.46 22.86
CA LYS A 202 -16.20 15.41 22.25
C LYS A 202 -16.75 15.87 20.91
N LEU A 203 -17.10 14.93 20.03
CA LEU A 203 -17.72 15.25 18.75
C LEU A 203 -19.01 16.07 18.91
N ARG A 204 -19.83 15.76 19.93
CA ARG A 204 -21.08 16.49 20.22
C ARG A 204 -20.91 17.98 20.50
N ASP A 205 -19.72 18.41 20.89
CA ASP A 205 -19.44 19.82 21.17
C ASP A 205 -19.22 20.62 19.87
N HIS A 206 -19.17 19.92 18.72
CA HIS A 206 -18.89 20.48 17.39
C HIS A 206 -19.99 20.24 16.34
N LEU A 207 -20.92 19.32 16.61
CA LEU A 207 -21.96 18.85 15.67
C LEU A 207 -23.32 19.50 15.93
#